data_AF-X6NER1-F1
#
_entry.id   AF-X6NER1-F1
#
_cell.length_a   1.000
_cell.length_b   1.000
_cell.length_c   1.000
_cell.angle_alpha   90.00
_cell.angle_beta   90.00
_cell.angle_gamma   90.00
#
_symmetry.space_group_name_H-M   'P 1'
#
loop_
_entity.id
_entity.type
_entity.pdbx_description
1 polymer ?
#
loop_
_entity_poly.entity_id
_entity_poly.type
_entity_poly.pdbx_seq_one_letter_code
_entity_poly.pdbx_strand_id
1 'polypeptide(L)'
;MKNEKKKSKKDNEKNSGDSNDNNASQCATDWKEHMSDCIKCLNHMDRDNGHKVTEDLKDISNYTVVVSQTGARTMKVLIGLARATWIVTSEWIEQSFNEGKWLPPDAFQWSHYTKPLDESAEKTKKQTLFHGLRVHVRQGRENYNVFPTSAQLETLVELCGANVVMDDSCDYDYIISEKEIEPKIAGKNIRNKPIVSAQWLFDSLQHFERLPIDSYKI
;
A
#
# COMPACT_ATOMS: atom_id res chain seq x y z
N MET A 1 -47.54 -54.82 -33.89
CA MET A 1 -46.37 -54.73 -32.98
C MET A 1 -45.40 -53.74 -33.62
N LYS A 2 -45.52 -52.43 -33.35
CA LYS A 2 -44.82 -51.66 -32.29
C LYS A 2 -43.30 -51.87 -32.30
N ASN A 3 -42.57 -50.87 -32.83
CA ASN A 3 -41.36 -50.34 -32.20
C ASN A 3 -41.09 -48.92 -32.71
N GLU A 4 -41.51 -47.94 -31.89
CA GLU A 4 -41.00 -46.58 -31.89
C GLU A 4 -39.64 -46.55 -31.17
N LYS A 5 -38.64 -45.89 -31.75
CA LYS A 5 -37.51 -45.33 -31.00
C LYS A 5 -37.27 -43.89 -31.45
N LYS A 6 -37.80 -42.95 -30.66
CA LYS A 6 -37.32 -41.58 -30.50
C LYS A 6 -36.17 -41.58 -29.48
N LYS A 7 -35.08 -40.86 -29.77
CA LYS A 7 -34.18 -40.13 -28.84
C LYS A 7 -33.16 -39.39 -29.71
N SER A 8 -33.25 -38.09 -29.94
CA SER A 8 -33.21 -36.89 -29.08
C SER A 8 -31.87 -36.18 -29.29
N LYS A 9 -32.00 -34.90 -29.59
CA LYS A 9 -30.98 -33.94 -30.02
C LYS A 9 -29.83 -33.79 -29.01
N LYS A 10 -28.68 -33.46 -29.58
CA LYS A 10 -27.41 -33.13 -28.94
C LYS A 10 -27.42 -31.61 -28.74
N ASP A 11 -27.64 -31.15 -27.52
CA ASP A 11 -27.56 -29.73 -27.19
C ASP A 11 -26.14 -29.36 -26.75
N ASN A 12 -25.73 -28.20 -27.26
CA ASN A 12 -24.51 -27.47 -26.96
C ASN A 12 -24.47 -27.03 -25.50
N GLU A 13 -23.35 -27.26 -24.83
CA GLU A 13 -22.87 -26.39 -23.76
C GLU A 13 -21.35 -26.34 -23.83
N LYS A 14 -20.83 -25.31 -24.53
CA LYS A 14 -19.45 -24.86 -24.36
C LYS A 14 -19.46 -23.94 -23.14
N ASN A 15 -18.91 -24.44 -22.04
CA ASN A 15 -18.54 -23.64 -20.87
C ASN A 15 -17.59 -22.52 -21.31
N SER A 16 -18.07 -21.29 -21.27
CA SER A 16 -17.28 -20.07 -21.23
C SER A 16 -16.81 -19.85 -19.78
N GLY A 17 -15.57 -20.24 -19.50
CA GLY A 17 -14.84 -19.86 -18.30
C GLY A 17 -13.44 -19.43 -18.73
N ASP A 18 -12.93 -18.39 -18.10
CA ASP A 18 -11.60 -17.78 -18.26
C ASP A 18 -11.42 -16.80 -19.43
N SER A 19 -11.80 -15.53 -19.20
CA SER A 19 -11.28 -14.39 -19.98
C SER A 19 -11.17 -13.07 -19.20
N ASN A 20 -11.35 -13.05 -17.87
CA ASN A 20 -11.40 -11.79 -17.13
C ASN A 20 -10.06 -11.30 -16.58
N ASP A 21 -9.09 -12.18 -16.32
CA ASP A 21 -7.83 -11.78 -15.68
C ASP A 21 -6.81 -11.17 -16.67
N ASN A 22 -6.88 -11.52 -17.95
CA ASN A 22 -5.96 -11.00 -18.97
C ASN A 22 -6.24 -9.52 -19.31
N ASN A 23 -7.49 -9.07 -19.21
CA ASN A 23 -7.86 -7.69 -19.56
C ASN A 23 -7.44 -6.68 -18.49
N ALA A 24 -7.53 -7.03 -17.21
CA ALA A 24 -7.15 -6.12 -16.12
C ALA A 24 -5.64 -5.87 -16.10
N SER A 25 -4.83 -6.91 -16.35
CA SER A 25 -3.37 -6.79 -16.41
C SER A 25 -2.91 -5.95 -17.61
N GLN A 26 -3.53 -6.14 -18.79
CA GLN A 26 -3.23 -5.33 -19.98
C GLN A 26 -3.65 -3.86 -19.79
N CYS A 27 -4.85 -3.61 -19.26
CA CYS A 27 -5.30 -2.27 -18.95
C CYS A 27 -4.36 -1.58 -17.95
N ALA A 28 -3.84 -2.34 -16.97
CA ALA A 28 -2.87 -1.88 -15.98
C ALA A 28 -1.51 -1.48 -16.58
N THR A 29 -1.07 -2.13 -17.66
CA THR A 29 0.16 -1.75 -18.37
C THR A 29 -0.06 -0.53 -19.26
N ASP A 30 -1.21 -0.47 -19.94
CA ASP A 30 -1.53 0.58 -20.89
C ASP A 30 -1.63 1.96 -20.21
N TRP A 31 -2.23 2.05 -19.02
CA TRP A 31 -2.31 3.33 -18.31
C TRP A 31 -0.95 3.80 -17.80
N LYS A 32 -0.07 2.89 -17.36
CA LYS A 32 1.26 3.25 -16.86
C LYS A 32 2.14 3.81 -17.97
N GLU A 33 2.10 3.18 -19.14
CA GLU A 33 2.83 3.66 -20.31
C GLU A 33 2.31 5.04 -20.73
N HIS A 34 0.99 5.19 -20.82
CA HIS A 34 0.38 6.48 -21.13
C HIS A 34 0.79 7.59 -20.17
N MET A 35 0.70 7.36 -18.85
CA MET A 35 1.13 8.33 -17.84
C MET A 35 2.63 8.63 -17.92
N SER A 36 3.46 7.62 -18.15
CA SER A 36 4.91 7.80 -18.34
C SER A 36 5.22 8.73 -19.51
N ASP A 37 4.51 8.57 -20.63
CA ASP A 37 4.67 9.43 -21.80
C ASP A 37 4.17 10.85 -21.57
N CYS A 38 3.02 11.03 -20.90
CA CYS A 38 2.56 12.35 -20.46
C CYS A 38 3.62 13.06 -19.60
N ILE A 39 4.22 12.36 -18.63
CA ILE A 39 5.24 12.92 -17.75
C ILE A 39 6.51 13.33 -18.53
N LYS A 40 6.97 12.51 -19.49
CA LYS A 40 8.12 12.86 -20.35
C LYS A 40 7.84 14.11 -21.16
N CYS A 41 6.68 14.18 -21.81
CA CYS A 41 6.28 15.35 -22.59
C CYS A 41 6.17 16.59 -21.70
N LEU A 42 5.56 16.47 -20.53
CA LEU A 42 5.37 17.57 -19.60
C LEU A 42 6.71 18.10 -19.06
N ASN A 43 7.66 17.23 -18.73
CA ASN A 43 9.04 17.64 -18.37
C ASN A 43 9.76 18.39 -19.50
N HIS A 44 9.41 18.16 -20.77
CA HIS A 44 9.95 18.93 -21.88
C HIS A 44 9.30 20.31 -22.02
N MET A 45 8.02 20.43 -21.66
CA MET A 45 7.25 21.69 -21.69
C MET A 45 7.63 22.60 -20.52
N ASP A 46 7.76 22.05 -19.31
CA ASP A 46 8.14 22.75 -18.08
C ASP A 46 9.54 22.32 -17.65
N ARG A 47 10.56 22.96 -18.23
CA ARG A 47 11.97 22.55 -18.04
C ARG A 47 12.50 22.86 -16.65
N ASP A 48 11.89 23.80 -15.95
CA ASP A 48 12.34 24.26 -14.65
C ASP A 48 11.74 23.42 -13.51
N ASN A 49 10.62 22.74 -13.75
CA ASN A 49 9.97 21.86 -12.79
C ASN A 49 9.82 20.47 -13.43
N GLY A 50 10.60 19.49 -13.00
CA GLY A 50 10.60 18.15 -13.59
C GLY A 50 10.29 17.07 -12.58
N HIS A 51 9.56 16.04 -12.99
CA HIS A 51 9.30 14.85 -12.19
C HIS A 51 9.91 13.59 -12.82
N LYS A 52 10.47 12.71 -11.98
CA LYS A 52 10.96 11.40 -12.41
C LYS A 52 9.99 10.32 -11.93
N VAL A 53 9.54 9.47 -12.86
CA VAL A 53 8.79 8.26 -12.50
C VAL A 53 9.75 7.24 -11.92
N THR A 54 9.39 6.66 -10.77
CA THR A 54 10.09 5.52 -10.18
C THR A 54 9.09 4.46 -9.78
N GLU A 55 9.43 3.21 -10.06
CA GLU A 55 8.62 2.08 -9.64
C GLU A 55 9.14 1.41 -8.35
N ASP A 56 10.40 1.66 -8.00
CA ASP A 56 11.10 0.93 -6.95
C ASP A 56 10.81 1.52 -5.56
N LEU A 57 10.36 0.66 -4.65
CA LEU A 57 10.17 0.97 -3.23
C LEU A 57 11.50 1.20 -2.50
N LYS A 58 12.66 0.87 -3.10
CA LYS A 58 13.99 1.16 -2.51
C LYS A 58 14.33 2.65 -2.52
N ASP A 59 13.85 3.39 -3.52
CA ASP A 59 14.10 4.83 -3.65
C ASP A 59 13.04 5.68 -2.94
N ILE A 60 12.37 5.11 -1.94
CA ILE A 60 11.14 5.71 -1.42
C ILE A 60 11.34 7.00 -0.64
N SER A 61 12.56 7.23 -0.16
CA SER A 61 12.98 8.51 0.41
C SER A 61 12.82 9.68 -0.58
N ASN A 62 12.87 9.40 -1.88
CA ASN A 62 12.81 10.42 -2.93
C ASN A 62 11.38 10.65 -3.47
N TYR A 63 10.38 9.94 -2.96
CA TYR A 63 9.00 10.10 -3.42
C TYR A 63 8.45 11.42 -2.89
N THR A 64 8.02 12.30 -3.79
CA THR A 64 7.41 13.60 -3.46
C THR A 64 5.91 13.60 -3.73
N VAL A 65 5.46 12.82 -4.72
CA VAL A 65 4.07 12.64 -5.12
C VAL A 65 3.83 11.17 -5.43
N VAL A 66 2.72 10.63 -4.93
CA VAL A 66 2.19 9.31 -5.25
C VAL A 66 0.90 9.49 -6.02
N VAL A 67 0.88 9.01 -7.26
CA VAL A 67 -0.33 9.02 -8.09
C VAL A 67 -1.05 7.69 -7.92
N SER A 68 -2.31 7.73 -7.49
CA SER A 68 -3.08 6.52 -7.21
C SER A 68 -4.59 6.76 -7.28
N GLN A 69 -5.34 5.68 -7.52
CA GLN A 69 -6.80 5.69 -7.49
C GLN A 69 -7.30 5.81 -6.06
N THR A 70 -8.28 6.68 -5.82
CA THR A 70 -8.85 6.94 -4.50
C THR A 70 -9.18 5.66 -3.73
N GLY A 71 -8.68 5.55 -2.51
CA GLY A 71 -8.93 4.40 -1.62
C GLY A 71 -7.99 3.21 -1.82
N ALA A 72 -7.02 3.27 -2.75
CA ALA A 72 -6.04 2.21 -2.93
C ALA A 72 -5.17 2.02 -1.68
N ARG A 73 -4.99 0.77 -1.23
CA ARG A 73 -4.18 0.38 -0.07
C ARG A 73 -2.87 -0.30 -0.49
N THR A 74 -2.14 0.33 -1.41
CA THR A 74 -0.85 -0.19 -1.86
C THR A 74 0.28 0.25 -0.94
N MET A 75 1.40 -0.47 -0.92
CA MET A 75 2.58 -0.06 -0.13
C MET A 75 3.07 1.35 -0.50
N LYS A 76 2.96 1.76 -1.78
CA LYS A 76 3.33 3.11 -2.20
C LYS A 76 2.44 4.17 -1.56
N VAL A 77 1.14 3.91 -1.47
CA VAL A 77 0.19 4.81 -0.79
C VAL A 77 0.49 4.85 0.70
N LEU A 78 0.60 3.69 1.36
CA LEU A 78 0.88 3.61 2.81
C LEU A 78 2.17 4.33 3.21
N ILE A 79 3.21 4.18 2.40
CA ILE A 79 4.48 4.88 2.64
C ILE A 79 4.36 6.37 2.34
N GLY A 80 3.61 6.75 1.32
CA GLY A 80 3.28 8.16 1.06
C GLY A 80 2.56 8.81 2.24
N LEU A 81 1.61 8.10 2.87
CA LEU A 81 0.92 8.52 4.09
C LEU A 81 1.91 8.70 5.25
N ALA A 82 2.75 7.69 5.50
CA ALA A 82 3.74 7.71 6.59
C ALA A 82 4.73 8.89 6.45
N ARG A 83 5.07 9.28 5.22
CA ARG A 83 6.01 10.36 4.92
C ARG A 83 5.36 11.73 4.73
N ALA A 84 4.04 11.82 4.85
CA ALA A 84 3.28 13.03 4.53
C ALA A 84 3.55 13.56 3.09
N THR A 85 3.75 12.66 2.12
CA THR A 85 3.87 13.04 0.69
C THR A 85 2.51 13.36 0.11
N TRP A 86 2.49 14.02 -1.05
CA TRP A 86 1.24 14.22 -1.78
C TRP A 86 0.73 12.89 -2.31
N ILE A 87 -0.57 12.62 -2.12
CA ILE A 87 -1.25 11.46 -2.70
C ILE A 87 -2.39 12.01 -3.53
N VAL A 88 -2.26 11.88 -4.85
CA VAL A 88 -3.12 12.55 -5.83
C VAL A 88 -3.73 11.55 -6.81
N THR A 89 -4.79 11.96 -7.49
CA THR A 89 -5.38 11.20 -8.60
C THR A 89 -4.59 11.38 -9.90
N SER A 90 -4.86 10.57 -10.93
CA SER A 90 -4.22 10.72 -12.26
C SER A 90 -4.55 12.06 -12.93
N GLU A 91 -5.67 12.69 -12.53
CA GLU A 91 -6.10 14.00 -13.02
C GLU A 91 -5.02 15.07 -12.84
N TRP A 92 -4.16 14.95 -11.83
CA TRP A 92 -3.03 15.87 -11.65
C TRP A 92 -2.10 15.87 -12.86
N ILE A 93 -1.74 14.69 -13.38
CA ILE A 93 -0.88 14.56 -14.56
C ILE A 93 -1.65 15.03 -15.80
N GLU A 94 -2.89 14.60 -15.96
CA GLU A 94 -3.71 14.91 -17.13
C GLU A 94 -3.94 16.42 -17.28
N GLN A 95 -4.31 17.11 -16.20
CA GLN A 95 -4.53 18.56 -16.23
C GLN A 95 -3.22 19.33 -16.36
N SER A 96 -2.14 18.88 -15.71
CA SER A 96 -0.81 19.48 -15.90
C SER A 96 -0.34 19.36 -17.35
N PHE A 97 -0.60 18.22 -17.99
CA PHE A 97 -0.32 18.01 -19.40
C PHE A 97 -1.13 18.95 -20.30
N ASN A 98 -2.43 19.09 -20.04
CA ASN A 98 -3.31 20.01 -20.79
C ASN A 98 -2.88 21.48 -20.67
N GLU A 99 -2.41 21.90 -19.49
CA GLU A 99 -1.92 23.26 -19.22
C GLU A 99 -0.46 23.47 -19.67
N GLY A 100 0.23 22.40 -20.08
CA GLY A 100 1.63 22.45 -20.50
C GLY A 100 2.63 22.81 -19.39
N LYS A 101 2.23 22.66 -18.12
CA LYS A 101 3.06 22.96 -16.94
C LYS A 101 2.63 22.13 -15.73
N TRP A 102 3.53 21.89 -14.79
CA TRP A 102 3.16 21.18 -13.56
C TRP A 102 2.24 22.03 -12.69
N LEU A 103 1.02 21.54 -12.48
CA LEU A 103 0.09 22.16 -11.55
C LEU A 103 0.45 21.80 -10.11
N PRO A 104 0.08 22.65 -9.14
CA PRO A 104 0.20 22.31 -7.73
C PRO A 104 -0.60 21.03 -7.38
N PRO A 105 0.01 20.05 -6.67
CA PRO A 105 -0.63 18.76 -6.39
C PRO A 105 -1.76 18.82 -5.35
N ASP A 106 -1.83 19.88 -4.53
CA ASP A 106 -2.84 20.06 -3.48
C ASP A 106 -4.27 20.09 -4.02
N ALA A 107 -4.49 20.65 -5.21
CA ALA A 107 -5.80 20.68 -5.86
C ALA A 107 -6.33 19.30 -6.28
N PHE A 108 -5.44 18.30 -6.35
CA PHE A 108 -5.75 16.93 -6.81
C PHE A 108 -5.55 15.89 -5.71
N GLN A 109 -5.29 16.34 -4.49
CA GLN A 109 -5.09 15.48 -3.34
C GLN A 109 -6.38 14.72 -3.02
N TRP A 110 -6.24 13.46 -2.58
CA TRP A 110 -7.38 12.70 -2.08
C TRP A 110 -8.11 13.47 -0.97
N SER A 111 -9.41 13.68 -1.13
CA SER A 111 -10.25 14.47 -0.21
C SER A 111 -10.24 13.96 1.23
N HIS A 112 -10.07 12.65 1.43
CA HIS A 112 -9.98 12.02 2.76
C HIS A 112 -8.59 12.09 3.39
N TYR A 113 -7.61 12.63 2.66
CA TYR A 113 -6.23 12.77 3.10
C TYR A 113 -5.83 14.23 2.95
N THR A 114 -6.11 15.03 3.96
CA THR A 114 -5.44 16.32 4.09
C THR A 114 -4.02 16.03 4.57
N LYS A 115 -3.02 16.37 3.75
CA LYS A 115 -1.66 16.48 4.28
C LYS A 115 -1.76 17.41 5.49
N PRO A 116 -1.14 17.09 6.64
CA PRO A 116 -1.03 18.06 7.73
C PRO A 116 -0.15 19.22 7.22
N LEU A 117 -0.76 20.18 6.53
CA LEU A 117 -0.15 21.43 6.09
C LEU A 117 -0.12 22.44 7.23
N ASP A 118 -0.91 22.21 8.27
CA ASP A 118 -1.07 23.16 9.37
C ASP A 118 0.17 23.18 10.26
N GLU A 119 0.59 24.40 10.57
CA GLU A 119 1.57 24.85 11.58
C GLU A 119 1.42 24.15 12.95
N SER A 120 0.33 23.42 13.19
CA SER A 120 0.19 22.42 14.25
C SER A 120 1.24 21.32 14.19
N ALA A 121 1.66 20.86 13.01
CA ALA A 121 2.77 19.91 12.79
C ALA A 121 4.13 20.51 13.20
N GLU A 122 4.29 21.83 13.10
CA GLU A 122 5.47 22.52 13.63
C GLU A 122 5.45 22.61 15.16
N LYS A 123 4.25 22.73 15.78
CA LYS A 123 4.08 22.62 17.24
C LYS A 123 4.16 21.17 17.74
N THR A 124 3.81 20.19 16.90
CA THR A 124 3.94 18.73 17.12
C THR A 124 5.15 18.14 16.38
N LYS A 125 6.25 18.90 16.32
CA LYS A 125 7.54 18.49 15.72
C LYS A 125 8.21 17.22 16.30
N LYS A 126 7.52 16.37 17.08
CA LYS A 126 8.18 15.27 17.80
C LYS A 126 7.45 13.94 17.93
N GLN A 127 6.18 13.78 17.56
CA GLN A 127 5.53 12.46 17.70
C GLN A 127 4.86 12.04 16.40
N THR A 128 5.60 11.28 15.61
CA THR A 128 5.05 10.44 14.55
C THR A 128 4.04 9.44 15.16
N LEU A 129 3.15 8.87 14.33
CA LEU A 129 2.00 8.06 14.77
C LEU A 129 2.35 6.97 15.80
N PHE A 130 3.51 6.34 15.62
CA PHE A 130 4.01 5.26 16.50
C PHE A 130 5.26 5.66 17.28
N HIS A 131 5.51 6.96 17.47
CA HIS A 131 6.63 7.44 18.26
C HIS A 131 6.64 6.79 19.65
N GLY A 132 7.84 6.34 20.06
CA GLY A 132 8.10 5.70 21.34
C GLY A 132 7.68 4.22 21.42
N LEU A 133 7.07 3.66 20.36
CA LEU A 133 6.76 2.23 20.31
C LEU A 133 7.97 1.42 19.83
N ARG A 134 8.17 0.27 20.43
CA ARG A 134 9.09 -0.78 19.98
C ARG A 134 8.27 -1.91 19.38
N VAL A 135 8.52 -2.20 18.11
CA VAL A 135 7.73 -3.16 17.34
C VAL A 135 8.65 -4.24 16.81
N HIS A 136 8.26 -5.49 16.98
CA HIS A 136 8.91 -6.61 16.32
C HIS A 136 8.06 -7.06 15.14
N VAL A 137 8.65 -7.18 13.94
CA VAL A 137 7.95 -7.66 12.75
C VAL A 137 8.36 -9.12 12.51
N ARG A 138 7.37 -10.02 12.40
CA ARG A 138 7.63 -11.44 12.20
C ARG A 138 6.80 -12.00 11.06
N GLN A 139 7.46 -12.58 10.06
CA GLN A 139 6.79 -13.39 9.05
C GLN A 139 6.83 -14.88 9.40
N GLY A 140 5.77 -15.61 9.04
CA GLY A 140 5.73 -17.06 9.18
C GLY A 140 6.84 -17.74 8.36
N ARG A 141 7.28 -18.93 8.77
CA ARG A 141 8.41 -19.68 8.17
C ARG A 141 8.20 -20.20 6.74
N GLU A 142 7.10 -19.88 6.09
CA GLU A 142 6.76 -20.46 4.79
C GLU A 142 7.22 -19.55 3.65
N ASN A 143 7.97 -20.14 2.70
CA ASN A 143 8.57 -19.50 1.51
C ASN A 143 7.54 -19.05 0.45
N TYR A 144 6.43 -18.47 0.87
CA TYR A 144 5.48 -17.84 -0.05
C TYR A 144 5.86 -16.36 -0.23
N ASN A 145 5.63 -15.82 -1.43
CA ASN A 145 5.67 -14.38 -1.69
C ASN A 145 4.52 -13.71 -0.91
N VAL A 146 4.65 -13.60 0.41
CA VAL A 146 3.72 -12.86 1.26
C VAL A 146 4.04 -11.39 1.09
N PHE A 147 3.08 -10.66 0.54
CA PHE A 147 3.14 -9.21 0.39
C PHE A 147 2.21 -8.54 1.40
N PRO A 148 2.67 -7.52 2.14
CA PRO A 148 4.03 -6.94 2.11
C PRO A 148 5.10 -7.82 2.76
N THR A 149 6.35 -7.67 2.33
CA THR A 149 7.51 -8.37 2.95
C THR A 149 7.80 -7.85 4.35
N SER A 150 8.53 -8.61 5.18
CA SER A 150 8.91 -8.14 6.53
C SER A 150 9.69 -6.82 6.44
N ALA A 151 10.68 -6.74 5.54
CA ALA A 151 11.46 -5.53 5.30
C ALA A 151 10.60 -4.32 4.90
N GLN A 152 9.53 -4.54 4.12
CA GLN A 152 8.58 -3.48 3.74
C GLN A 152 7.75 -3.01 4.94
N LEU A 153 7.31 -3.93 5.80
CA LEU A 153 6.60 -3.60 7.03
C LEU A 153 7.50 -2.90 8.04
N GLU A 154 8.74 -3.38 8.22
CA GLU A 154 9.77 -2.76 9.07
C GLU A 154 10.02 -1.32 8.62
N THR A 155 10.26 -1.10 7.32
CA THR A 155 10.43 0.24 6.75
C THR A 155 9.21 1.12 7.04
N LEU A 156 7.99 0.61 6.89
CA LEU A 156 6.77 1.37 7.14
C LEU A 156 6.64 1.75 8.63
N VAL A 157 6.93 0.82 9.54
CA VAL A 157 6.94 1.04 10.99
C VAL A 157 7.94 2.13 11.38
N GLU A 158 9.16 2.08 10.83
CA GLU A 158 10.20 3.09 11.05
C GLU A 158 9.81 4.47 10.51
N LEU A 159 9.20 4.54 9.33
CA LEU A 159 8.72 5.80 8.77
C LEU A 159 7.62 6.44 9.63
N CYS A 160 6.84 5.63 10.32
CA CYS A 160 5.86 6.08 11.30
C CYS A 160 6.49 6.36 12.69
N GLY A 161 7.82 6.24 12.79
CA GLY A 161 8.70 6.56 13.92
C GLY A 161 8.62 5.63 15.14
N ALA A 162 8.15 4.40 14.94
CA ALA A 162 8.43 3.31 15.87
C ALA A 162 9.87 2.79 15.68
N ASN A 163 10.39 2.14 16.71
CA ASN A 163 11.66 1.43 16.68
C ASN A 163 11.42 -0.04 16.32
N VAL A 164 11.99 -0.49 15.19
CA VAL A 164 11.95 -1.89 14.80
C VAL A 164 13.01 -2.68 15.57
N VAL A 165 12.56 -3.67 16.32
CA VAL A 165 13.40 -4.55 17.13
C VAL A 165 13.55 -5.89 16.41
N MET A 166 14.77 -6.26 16.04
CA MET A 166 15.03 -7.50 15.28
C MET A 166 15.23 -8.73 16.17
N ASP A 167 15.57 -8.54 17.44
CA ASP A 167 15.89 -9.64 18.36
C ASP A 167 14.69 -9.99 19.25
N ASP A 168 14.28 -11.27 19.20
CA ASP A 168 13.26 -11.87 20.05
C ASP A 168 13.57 -11.73 21.56
N SER A 169 14.85 -11.51 21.92
CA SER A 169 15.32 -11.35 23.31
C SER A 169 15.08 -9.96 23.90
N CYS A 170 14.83 -8.96 23.05
CA CYS A 170 14.59 -7.59 23.48
C CYS A 170 13.13 -7.37 23.93
N ASP A 171 12.91 -6.29 24.67
CA ASP A 171 11.56 -5.88 25.07
C ASP A 171 10.91 -5.03 23.97
N TYR A 172 9.72 -5.42 23.55
CA TYR A 172 8.89 -4.75 22.55
C TYR A 172 7.46 -4.61 23.05
N ASP A 173 6.73 -3.64 22.52
CA ASP A 173 5.36 -3.33 22.92
C ASP A 173 4.36 -4.20 22.15
N TYR A 174 4.61 -4.44 20.86
CA TYR A 174 3.77 -5.24 19.97
C TYR A 174 4.60 -6.11 19.03
N ILE A 175 3.99 -7.21 18.58
CA ILE A 175 4.48 -8.00 17.45
C ILE A 175 3.52 -7.81 16.28
N ILE A 176 4.02 -7.40 15.12
CA ILE A 176 3.24 -7.40 13.87
C ILE A 176 3.53 -8.70 13.14
N SER A 177 2.48 -9.48 12.87
CA SER A 177 2.59 -10.71 12.07
C SER A 177 1.32 -10.96 11.27
N GLU A 178 1.45 -11.56 10.09
CA GLU A 178 0.32 -11.96 9.25
C GLU A 178 -0.25 -13.34 9.61
N LYS A 179 0.43 -14.09 10.49
CA LYS A 179 0.02 -15.43 10.89
C LYS A 179 0.20 -15.61 12.39
N GLU A 180 -0.63 -16.47 12.98
CA GLU A 180 -0.43 -16.92 14.35
C GLU A 180 0.98 -17.47 14.53
N ILE A 181 1.65 -17.07 15.61
CA ILE A 181 3.00 -17.53 15.92
C ILE A 181 2.90 -18.84 16.69
N GLU A 182 3.37 -19.93 16.10
CA GLU A 182 3.36 -21.22 16.77
C GLU A 182 4.08 -21.18 18.14
N PRO A 183 3.44 -21.65 19.24
CA PRO A 183 4.01 -21.60 20.59
C PRO A 183 5.35 -22.31 20.75
N LYS A 184 5.63 -23.29 19.88
CA LYS A 184 6.89 -24.06 19.86
C LYS A 184 8.08 -23.24 19.37
N ILE A 185 7.82 -22.19 18.60
CA ILE A 185 8.82 -21.32 17.96
C ILE A 185 8.86 -19.94 18.67
N ALA A 186 7.84 -19.63 19.46
CA ALA A 186 7.80 -18.44 20.31
C ALA A 186 8.77 -18.56 21.48
N GLY A 187 9.83 -17.73 21.47
CA GLY A 187 10.68 -17.50 22.64
C GLY A 187 9.88 -16.98 23.85
N LYS A 188 10.46 -17.04 25.05
CA LYS A 188 9.76 -16.68 26.31
C LYS A 188 9.15 -15.28 26.29
N ASN A 189 9.79 -14.32 25.62
CA ASN A 189 9.30 -12.93 25.53
C ASN A 189 8.07 -12.78 24.63
N ILE A 190 7.91 -13.62 23.60
CA ILE A 190 6.81 -13.54 22.63
C ILE A 190 5.48 -13.92 23.26
N ARG A 191 5.49 -14.93 24.15
CA ARG A 191 4.27 -15.56 24.68
C ARG A 191 3.36 -14.63 25.47
N ASN A 192 3.88 -13.52 25.97
CA ASN A 192 3.16 -12.59 26.82
C ASN A 192 2.92 -11.23 26.14
N LYS A 193 3.24 -11.10 24.85
CA LYS A 193 3.16 -9.84 24.12
C LYS A 193 2.01 -9.89 23.12
N PRO A 194 1.29 -8.78 22.93
CA PRO A 194 0.20 -8.72 21.96
C PRO A 194 0.76 -8.90 20.55
N ILE A 195 0.22 -9.89 19.83
CA ILE A 195 0.47 -10.10 18.41
C ILE A 195 -0.71 -9.49 17.65
N VAL A 196 -0.43 -8.67 16.65
CA VAL A 196 -1.43 -8.00 15.81
C VAL A 196 -1.11 -8.21 14.33
N SER A 197 -2.15 -8.20 13.49
CA SER A 197 -2.01 -8.20 12.03
C SER A 197 -1.43 -6.88 11.50
N ALA A 198 -0.80 -6.87 10.31
CA ALA A 198 -0.37 -5.61 9.69
C ALA A 198 -1.55 -4.71 9.29
N GLN A 199 -2.77 -5.25 9.24
CA GLN A 199 -3.98 -4.47 9.03
C GLN A 199 -4.14 -3.35 10.08
N TRP A 200 -3.69 -3.57 11.33
CA TRP A 200 -3.65 -2.53 12.37
C TRP A 200 -2.81 -1.33 11.94
N LEU A 201 -1.62 -1.61 11.40
CA LEU A 201 -0.68 -0.59 10.91
C LEU A 201 -1.30 0.18 9.74
N PHE A 202 -1.92 -0.53 8.79
CA PHE A 202 -2.50 0.07 7.59
C PHE A 202 -3.69 0.96 7.90
N ASP A 203 -4.62 0.48 8.72
CA ASP A 203 -5.81 1.25 9.09
C ASP A 203 -5.41 2.44 9.96
N SER A 204 -4.46 2.27 10.89
CA SER A 204 -3.95 3.39 11.70
C SER A 204 -3.34 4.49 10.83
N LEU A 205 -2.60 4.11 9.78
CA LEU A 205 -2.05 5.07 8.81
C LEU A 205 -3.13 5.76 7.99
N GLN A 206 -4.12 5.01 7.52
CA GLN A 206 -5.20 5.56 6.69
C GLN A 206 -6.07 6.57 7.46
N HIS A 207 -6.30 6.34 8.75
CA HIS A 207 -7.04 7.26 9.62
C HIS A 207 -6.13 8.33 10.26
N PHE A 208 -4.82 8.21 10.07
CA PHE A 208 -3.81 9.05 10.73
C PHE A 208 -3.97 9.07 12.27
N GLU A 209 -4.39 7.95 12.84
CA GLU A 209 -4.67 7.76 14.26
C GLU A 209 -4.18 6.40 14.72
N ARG A 210 -3.57 6.31 15.92
CA ARG A 210 -3.14 5.03 16.48
C ARG A 210 -4.37 4.27 16.97
N LEU A 211 -4.86 3.34 16.15
CA LEU A 211 -6.08 2.60 16.47
C LEU A 211 -5.86 1.60 17.63
N PRO A 212 -6.92 1.26 18.39
CA PRO A 212 -6.85 0.21 19.40
C PRO A 212 -6.48 -1.15 18.79
N ILE A 213 -5.63 -1.91 19.49
CA ILE A 213 -5.12 -3.18 18.97
C ILE A 213 -6.09 -4.35 19.09
N ASP A 214 -7.11 -4.26 19.95
CA ASP A 214 -7.94 -5.41 20.33
C ASP A 214 -8.65 -6.08 19.14
N SER A 215 -9.12 -5.27 18.18
CA SER A 215 -9.78 -5.75 16.96
C SER A 215 -8.82 -6.37 15.93
N TYR A 216 -7.51 -6.28 16.17
CA TYR A 216 -6.46 -6.69 15.23
C TYR A 216 -5.56 -7.80 15.78
N LYS A 217 -5.82 -8.25 17.01
CA LYS A 217 -5.09 -9.35 17.64
C LYS A 217 -5.31 -10.64 16.87
N ILE A 218 -4.24 -11.42 16.75
CA ILE A 218 -4.24 -12.76 16.17
C ILE A 218 -3.73 -13.77 17.19
#